data_AF-A0A183A4I0-F1
#
_entry.id   AF-A0A183A4I0-F1
#
_cell.length_a   1.000
_cell.length_b   1.000
_cell.length_c   1.000
_cell.angle_alpha   90.00
_cell.angle_beta   90.00
_cell.angle_gamma   90.00
#
_symmetry.space_group_name_H-M   'P 1'
#
loop_
_entity.id
_entity.type
_entity.pdbx_description
1 polymer ?
#
loop_
_entity_poly.entity_id
_entity_poly.type
_entity_poly.pdbx_seq_one_letter_code
_entity_poly.pdbx_strand_id
1 'polypeptide(L)'
;MISIPPIHYCVVESPIVRNASGEPVYDASGQVKLRLNDTECRFQQEPFPLYPGERLKLAVKKLPVIKNNEALCLRALTDFVDDDGVRHIAGQRWLVEGPGKFVYALLVACYFFNS
;
A
#
# COMPACT_ATOMS: atom_id res chain seq x y z
N MET A 1 16.93 9.64 -1.24
CA MET A 1 15.93 9.39 -2.31
C MET A 1 15.69 7.88 -2.37
N ILE A 2 14.45 7.45 -2.44
CA ILE A 2 14.06 6.02 -2.50
C ILE A 2 13.79 5.68 -3.96
N SER A 3 14.39 4.59 -4.44
CA SER A 3 14.13 4.02 -5.76
C SER A 3 13.53 2.63 -5.60
N ILE A 4 12.42 2.37 -6.28
CA ILE A 4 11.69 1.10 -6.22
C ILE A 4 11.86 0.40 -7.57
N PRO A 5 12.59 -0.74 -7.64
CA PRO A 5 12.76 -1.47 -8.88
C PRO A 5 11.44 -2.12 -9.33
N PRO A 6 11.36 -2.61 -10.58
CA PRO A 6 10.19 -3.35 -11.05
C PRO A 6 9.80 -4.48 -10.12
N ILE A 7 8.51 -4.76 -10.00
CA ILE A 7 7.94 -5.83 -9.15
C ILE A 7 8.32 -5.74 -7.66
N HIS A 8 8.67 -4.55 -7.16
CA HIS A 8 8.89 -4.29 -5.73
C HIS A 8 7.92 -3.23 -5.22
N TYR A 9 7.82 -3.16 -3.89
CA TYR A 9 7.03 -2.18 -3.18
C TYR A 9 7.73 -1.77 -1.88
N CYS A 10 7.35 -0.64 -1.32
CA CYS A 10 7.69 -0.27 0.06
C CYS A 10 6.43 0.24 0.77
N VAL A 11 6.49 0.35 2.10
CA VAL A 11 5.38 0.91 2.90
C VAL A 11 5.89 2.16 3.60
N VAL A 12 5.20 3.27 3.37
CA VAL A 12 5.46 4.57 4.01
C VAL A 12 4.40 4.79 5.09
N GLU A 13 4.86 5.14 6.29
CA GLU A 13 4.02 5.57 7.40
C GLU A 13 3.88 7.09 7.40
N SER A 14 2.69 7.56 7.78
CA SER A 14 2.30 8.98 7.76
C SER A 14 2.51 9.64 6.39
N PRO A 15 1.94 9.07 5.30
CA PRO A 15 2.15 9.58 3.96
C PRO A 15 1.61 11.01 3.79
N ILE A 16 2.25 11.79 2.91
CA ILE A 16 1.80 13.13 2.59
C ILE A 16 0.39 13.14 1.98
N VAL A 17 -0.35 14.22 2.26
CA VAL A 17 -1.60 14.53 1.57
C VAL A 17 -1.25 15.15 0.21
N ARG A 18 -1.84 14.62 -0.85
CA ARG A 18 -1.70 15.13 -2.22
C ARG A 18 -3.01 15.74 -2.71
N ASN A 19 -2.93 16.79 -3.52
CA ASN A 19 -4.09 17.38 -4.20
C ASN A 19 -4.51 16.52 -5.41
N ALA A 20 -5.56 16.93 -6.13
CA ALA A 20 -6.05 16.22 -7.32
C ALA A 20 -5.00 16.13 -8.46
N SER A 21 -4.01 17.02 -8.48
CA SER A 21 -2.90 17.02 -9.42
C SER A 21 -1.71 16.16 -8.95
N GLY A 22 -1.79 15.54 -7.76
CA GLY A 22 -0.72 14.72 -7.18
C GLY A 22 0.36 15.51 -6.42
N GLU A 23 0.19 16.82 -6.24
CA GLU A 23 1.18 17.67 -5.57
C GLU A 23 0.99 17.69 -4.05
N PRO A 24 2.06 17.86 -3.25
CA PRO A 24 1.95 17.94 -1.79
C PRO A 24 1.11 19.13 -1.33
N VAL A 25 0.20 18.89 -0.37
CA VAL A 25 -0.60 19.93 0.27
C VAL A 25 0.15 20.45 1.50
N TYR A 26 0.22 21.77 1.66
CA TYR A 26 0.87 22.43 2.80
C TYR A 26 -0.17 23.04 3.75
N ASP A 27 0.19 23.14 5.03
CA ASP A 27 -0.59 23.85 6.05
C ASP A 27 -0.23 25.35 6.13
N ALA A 28 -0.90 26.08 7.03
CA ALA A 28 -0.68 27.52 7.21
C ALA A 28 0.74 27.89 7.70
N SER A 29 1.51 26.92 8.21
CA SER A 29 2.89 27.12 8.65
C SER A 29 3.91 26.82 7.54
N GLY A 30 3.46 26.37 6.37
CA GLY A 30 4.30 25.94 5.27
C GLY A 30 4.84 24.52 5.43
N GLN A 31 4.34 23.76 6.41
CA GLN A 31 4.69 22.36 6.59
C GLN A 31 3.80 21.47 5.70
N VAL A 32 4.36 20.39 5.17
CA VAL A 32 3.58 19.43 4.39
C VAL A 32 2.58 18.70 5.29
N LYS A 33 1.34 18.59 4.82
CA LYS A 33 0.27 17.91 5.53
C LYS A 33 0.43 16.39 5.41
N LEU A 34 0.32 15.68 6.52
CA LEU A 34 0.44 14.22 6.59
C LEU A 34 -0.89 13.56 6.96
N ARG A 35 -1.13 12.35 6.44
CA ARG A 35 -2.16 11.44 6.95
C ARG A 35 -1.58 10.67 8.14
N LEU A 36 -1.65 11.26 9.34
CA LEU A 36 -1.07 10.67 10.55
C LEU A 36 -1.68 9.29 10.84
N ASN A 37 -0.84 8.35 11.28
CA ASN A 37 -1.19 6.96 11.60
C ASN A 37 -1.73 6.14 10.42
N ASP A 38 -1.66 6.69 9.21
CA ASP A 38 -1.99 5.99 7.98
C ASP A 38 -0.73 5.38 7.36
N THR A 39 -0.92 4.41 6.47
CA THR A 39 0.17 3.79 5.70
C THR A 39 -0.15 3.75 4.22
N GLU A 40 0.85 3.99 3.39
CA GLU A 40 0.74 3.97 1.95
C GLU A 40 1.77 3.01 1.35
N CYS A 41 1.29 2.08 0.52
CA CYS A 41 2.17 1.26 -0.32
C CYS A 41 2.58 2.08 -1.53
N ARG A 42 3.89 2.14 -1.79
CA ARG A 42 4.43 2.73 -3.02
C ARG A 42 5.05 1.62 -3.87
N PHE A 43 4.70 1.61 -5.15
CA PHE A 43 5.21 0.66 -6.15
C PHE A 43 6.30 1.30 -7.01
N GLN A 44 6.72 0.61 -8.06
CA GLN A 44 7.65 1.17 -9.05
C GLN A 44 7.13 2.52 -9.58
N GLN A 45 7.93 3.56 -9.41
CA GLN A 45 7.67 4.93 -9.86
C GLN A 45 9.00 5.70 -9.93
N GLU A 46 8.94 6.95 -10.37
CA GLU A 46 10.10 7.85 -10.34
C GLU A 46 10.68 7.95 -8.90
N PRO A 47 12.01 7.95 -8.75
CA PRO A 47 12.64 8.04 -7.44
C PRO A 47 12.13 9.24 -6.64
N PHE A 48 11.71 9.00 -5.40
CA PHE A 48 11.03 10.00 -4.59
C PHE A 48 11.77 10.26 -3.25
N PRO A 49 11.72 11.49 -2.73
CA PRO A 49 12.15 11.77 -1.36
C PRO A 49 11.09 11.30 -0.35
N LEU A 50 11.52 11.07 0.89
CA LEU A 50 10.59 11.09 2.02
C LEU A 50 10.48 12.52 2.52
N TYR A 51 9.27 12.98 2.75
CA TYR A 51 9.03 14.30 3.32
C TYR A 51 9.23 14.31 4.84
N PRO A 52 9.48 15.48 5.47
CA PRO A 52 9.55 15.58 6.92
C PRO A 52 8.32 14.96 7.61
N GLY A 53 8.54 13.95 8.44
CA GLY A 53 7.50 13.20 9.15
C GLY A 53 7.07 11.89 8.48
N GLU A 54 7.33 11.70 7.19
CA GLU A 54 7.18 10.37 6.56
C GLU A 54 8.27 9.42 7.09
N ARG A 55 7.90 8.15 7.30
CA ARG A 55 8.85 7.11 7.69
C ARG A 55 8.70 5.88 6.81
N LEU A 56 9.82 5.24 6.47
CA LEU A 56 9.79 3.97 5.75
C LEU A 56 9.48 2.83 6.73
N LYS A 57 8.22 2.42 6.80
CA LYS A 57 7.75 1.32 7.67
C LYS A 57 8.23 -0.04 7.16
N LEU A 58 8.23 -0.23 5.84
CA LEU A 58 8.80 -1.41 5.19
C LEU A 58 9.76 -0.95 4.11
N ALA A 59 11.01 -1.39 4.21
CA ALA A 59 12.00 -1.19 3.15
C ALA A 59 11.56 -1.86 1.83
N VAL A 60 12.17 -1.45 0.73
CA VAL A 60 11.85 -1.98 -0.61
C VAL A 60 11.92 -3.51 -0.61
N LYS A 61 10.80 -4.15 -0.91
CA LYS A 61 10.61 -5.60 -0.88
C LYS A 61 9.97 -6.08 -2.18
N LYS A 62 10.35 -7.26 -2.64
CA LYS A 62 9.76 -7.89 -3.82
C LYS A 62 8.29 -8.24 -3.57
N LEU A 63 7.44 -8.00 -4.57
CA LEU A 63 6.03 -8.38 -4.53
C LEU A 63 5.89 -9.91 -4.49
N PRO A 64 4.99 -10.46 -3.66
CA PRO A 64 4.67 -11.87 -3.68
C PRO A 64 4.00 -12.24 -5.00
N VAL A 65 4.31 -13.43 -5.52
CA VAL A 65 3.71 -13.98 -6.73
C VAL A 65 2.96 -15.24 -6.34
N ILE A 66 1.67 -15.30 -6.68
CA ILE A 66 0.84 -16.48 -6.48
C ILE A 66 1.07 -17.40 -7.68
N LYS A 67 1.54 -18.64 -7.44
CA LYS A 67 1.76 -19.60 -8.53
C LYS A 67 0.44 -20.21 -8.98
N ASN A 68 0.51 -21.01 -10.05
CA ASN A 68 -0.62 -21.79 -10.50
C ASN A 68 -1.05 -22.78 -9.41
N ASN A 69 -2.36 -22.95 -9.20
CA ASN A 69 -2.96 -23.75 -8.11
C ASN A 69 -2.63 -23.26 -6.68
N GLU A 70 -2.12 -22.03 -6.52
CA GLU A 70 -2.01 -21.37 -5.21
C GLU A 70 -3.07 -20.27 -5.11
N ALA A 71 -3.50 -19.98 -3.88
CA ALA A 71 -4.40 -18.87 -3.58
C ALA A 71 -3.98 -18.15 -2.30
N LEU A 72 -4.18 -16.84 -2.26
CA LEU A 72 -4.04 -16.04 -1.04
C LEU A 72 -5.41 -15.85 -0.39
N CYS A 73 -5.49 -16.18 0.90
CA CYS A 73 -6.65 -15.85 1.72
C CYS A 73 -6.43 -14.46 2.34
N LEU A 74 -7.15 -13.48 1.80
CA LEU A 74 -7.13 -12.11 2.27
C LEU A 74 -8.21 -11.91 3.34
N ARG A 75 -7.98 -10.96 4.24
CA ARG A 75 -8.94 -10.53 5.27
C ARG A 75 -8.94 -9.03 5.38
N ALA A 76 -10.09 -8.38 5.18
CA ALA A 76 -10.23 -6.95 5.37
C ALA A 76 -9.98 -6.56 6.85
N LEU A 77 -9.08 -5.62 7.09
CA LEU A 77 -8.84 -4.99 8.39
C LEU A 77 -9.82 -3.84 8.66
N THR A 78 -10.22 -3.12 7.61
CA THR A 78 -11.19 -2.02 7.66
C THR A 78 -12.19 -2.13 6.53
N ASP A 79 -13.25 -1.35 6.58
CA ASP A 79 -14.18 -1.22 5.45
C ASP A 79 -13.48 -0.47 4.32
N PHE A 80 -13.53 -1.00 3.10
CA PHE A 80 -13.03 -0.33 1.90
C PHE A 80 -13.76 -0.81 0.65
N VAL A 81 -13.53 -0.11 -0.47
CA VAL A 81 -14.00 -0.52 -1.79
C VAL A 81 -12.75 -0.76 -2.64
N ASP A 82 -12.66 -1.93 -3.27
CA ASP A 82 -11.53 -2.26 -4.15
C ASP A 82 -11.66 -1.61 -5.53
N ASP A 83 -10.64 -1.78 -6.37
CA ASP A 83 -10.59 -1.21 -7.73
C ASP A 83 -11.67 -1.80 -8.65
N ASP A 84 -12.18 -3.00 -8.35
CA ASP A 84 -13.29 -3.65 -9.06
C ASP A 84 -14.66 -3.14 -8.57
N GLY A 85 -14.69 -2.20 -7.61
CA GLY A 85 -15.91 -1.63 -7.04
C GLY A 85 -16.60 -2.53 -6.00
N VAL A 86 -15.94 -3.61 -5.56
CA VAL A 86 -16.47 -4.51 -4.54
C VAL A 86 -16.22 -3.91 -3.16
N ARG A 87 -17.31 -3.76 -2.40
CA ARG A 87 -17.24 -3.31 -1.01
C ARG A 87 -16.85 -4.47 -0.10
N HIS A 88 -15.73 -4.33 0.60
CA HIS A 88 -15.27 -5.25 1.63
C HIS A 88 -15.56 -4.68 3.01
N ILE A 89 -16.12 -5.52 3.88
CA ILE A 89 -16.41 -5.17 5.28
C ILE A 89 -15.27 -5.66 6.16
N ALA A 90 -14.90 -4.90 7.20
CA ALA A 90 -13.90 -5.31 8.17
C ALA A 90 -14.17 -6.73 8.72
N GLY A 91 -13.17 -7.59 8.63
CA GLY A 91 -13.24 -9.01 9.01
C GLY A 91 -13.63 -9.96 7.87
N GLN A 92 -14.19 -9.46 6.76
CA GLN A 92 -14.51 -10.25 5.58
C GLN A 92 -13.26 -10.90 5.01
N ARG A 93 -13.38 -12.15 4.57
CA ARG A 93 -12.29 -12.90 3.94
C ARG A 93 -12.66 -13.26 2.52
N TRP A 94 -11.67 -13.27 1.63
CA TRP A 94 -11.84 -13.74 0.26
C TRP A 94 -10.56 -14.38 -0.25
N LEU A 95 -10.69 -15.18 -1.30
CA LEU A 95 -9.58 -15.86 -1.94
C LEU A 95 -9.19 -15.12 -3.21
N VAL A 96 -7.89 -15.04 -3.44
CA VAL A 96 -7.30 -14.58 -4.68
C VAL A 96 -6.51 -15.72 -5.27
N GLU A 97 -7.00 -16.29 -6.37
CA GLU A 97 -6.36 -17.39 -7.08
C GLU A 97 -5.30 -16.88 -8.06
N GLY A 98 -4.21 -17.63 -8.21
CA GLY A 98 -3.20 -17.37 -9.23
C GLY A 98 -3.62 -17.84 -10.63
N PRO A 99 -2.82 -17.54 -11.68
CA PRO A 99 -1.54 -16.83 -11.63
C PRO A 99 -1.69 -15.30 -11.79
N GLY A 100 -1.08 -14.53 -10.88
CA GLY A 100 -1.13 -13.06 -10.95
C GLY A 100 -0.14 -12.36 -10.01
N LYS A 101 0.24 -11.12 -10.36
CA LYS A 101 0.95 -10.20 -9.46
C LYS A 101 -0.11 -9.39 -8.72
N PHE A 102 -0.37 -9.68 -7.45
CA PHE A 102 -1.38 -8.92 -6.72
C PHE A 102 -0.79 -7.61 -6.18
N VAL A 103 -1.34 -6.49 -6.64
CA VAL A 103 -0.84 -5.13 -6.35
C VAL A 103 -1.64 -4.43 -5.25
N TYR A 104 -2.87 -4.84 -4.89
CA TYR A 104 -3.74 -3.92 -4.13
C TYR A 104 -4.16 -4.32 -2.69
N ALA A 105 -3.89 -5.54 -2.22
CA ALA A 105 -4.41 -6.00 -0.91
C ALA A 105 -3.43 -5.90 0.26
N LEU A 106 -2.19 -5.49 0.01
CA LEU A 106 -1.17 -5.39 1.06
C LEU A 106 -1.48 -4.35 2.15
N LEU A 107 -2.42 -3.43 1.91
CA LEU A 107 -2.75 -2.37 2.87
C LEU A 107 -3.88 -2.72 3.85
N VAL A 108 -4.74 -3.67 3.51
CA VAL A 108 -5.92 -3.96 4.35
C VAL A 108 -6.04 -5.44 4.67
N ALA A 109 -5.14 -6.31 4.18
CA ALA A 109 -5.31 -7.75 4.31
C ALA A 109 -3.99 -8.52 4.18
N CYS A 110 -3.32 -8.81 5.29
CA CYS A 110 -2.71 -10.12 5.57
C CYS A 110 -1.77 -10.06 6.79
N TYR A 111 -2.18 -10.74 7.86
CA TYR A 111 -1.18 -11.52 8.59
C TYR A 111 -0.78 -12.66 7.65
N PHE A 112 0.47 -12.68 7.18
CA PHE A 112 1.05 -13.88 6.60
C PHE A 112 1.04 -14.97 7.69
N PHE A 113 0.11 -15.93 7.60
CA PHE A 113 0.19 -17.15 8.39
C PHE A 113 1.22 -18.06 7.69
N ASN A 114 2.51 -17.83 7.96
CA ASN A 114 3.50 -18.88 7.76
C ASN A 114 3.38 -19.82 8.96
N SER A 115 2.77 -20.99 8.73
CA SER A 115 3.02 -22.16 9.56
C SER A 115 4.33 -22.82 9.14
#